data_AF-A0A124FUR1-F1
#
_entry.id   AF-A0A124FUR1-F1
#
_cell.length_a   1.000
_cell.length_b   1.000
_cell.length_c   1.000
_cell.angle_alpha   90.00
_cell.angle_beta   90.00
_cell.angle_gamma   90.00
#
_symmetry.space_group_name_H-M   'P 1'
#
loop_
_entity.id
_entity.type
_entity.pdbx_description
1 polymer ?
#
loop_
_entity_poly.entity_id
_entity_poly.type
_entity_poly.pdbx_seq_one_letter_code
_entity_poly.pdbx_strand_id
1 'polypeptide(L)'
;MSVGYLRQIYVVARWELLRTLSTMGRGVLPVAITLFILLVAASGLTAQSGLHIQDGIYRLGTDNVPAGEVIAEDGRFMVFIDSRASLLNTWDSYDLVILGSEVYVRDTEKGHAALTSLEQVFERYSAFMNVQEPDLYAAYPLWINRIYERSTIDFSATQSGQQISPIPQRDAPEPRGDVVPVATPKATVPYEPDQLRAEISRTAAQDDTISRYSQVIGQESGSGSFRTPNQLAPPLPFDSIILIFVFIFPLYFTSQFFMMSIMNERIERRGEILLSAPYHPSAIIIGKALPYFVMMVAISLILIVISSLPVNTILPLIPVIFFFLASALVIGMLARSFKELSFLSIFFSTI
;
A
#
# COMPACT_ATOMS: atom_id res chain seq x y z
N MET A 1 2.70 34.18 20.43
CA MET A 1 3.26 34.81 19.20
C MET A 1 2.73 36.23 19.10
N SER A 2 3.58 37.25 18.94
CA SER A 2 3.08 38.62 18.70
C SER A 2 2.42 38.71 17.33
N VAL A 3 1.38 39.53 17.18
CA VAL A 3 0.70 39.77 15.88
C VAL A 3 1.69 40.20 14.79
N GLY A 4 2.78 40.88 15.18
CA GLY A 4 3.90 41.21 14.30
C GLY A 4 4.57 39.98 13.68
N TYR A 5 4.83 38.93 14.46
CA TYR A 5 5.52 37.73 13.99
C TYR A 5 4.74 36.98 12.89
N LEU A 6 3.42 36.82 13.06
CA LEU A 6 2.57 36.18 12.06
C LEU A 6 2.50 37.00 10.77
N ARG A 7 2.47 38.33 10.87
CA ARG A 7 2.52 39.22 9.70
C ARG A 7 3.83 39.07 8.93
N GLN A 8 4.95 38.91 9.63
CA GLN A 8 6.26 38.67 9.00
C GLN A 8 6.24 37.37 8.18
N ILE A 9 5.76 36.28 8.78
CA ILE A 9 5.61 34.97 8.10
C ILE A 9 4.76 35.13 6.84
N TYR A 10 3.60 35.78 6.94
CA TYR A 10 2.69 35.94 5.81
C TYR A 10 3.30 36.75 4.67
N VAL A 11 4.02 37.84 4.97
CA VAL A 11 4.68 38.68 3.95
C VAL A 11 5.73 37.86 3.20
N VAL A 12 6.56 37.12 3.94
CA VAL A 12 7.58 36.24 3.34
C VAL A 12 6.93 35.14 2.50
N ALA A 13 5.89 34.48 3.02
CA ALA A 13 5.17 33.42 2.32
C ALA A 13 4.55 33.90 1.00
N ARG A 14 3.91 35.08 1.02
CA ARG A 14 3.33 35.69 -0.19
C ARG A 14 4.41 36.01 -1.23
N TRP A 15 5.55 36.54 -0.79
CA TRP A 15 6.67 36.82 -1.68
C TRP A 15 7.27 35.56 -2.29
N GLU A 16 7.42 34.52 -1.48
CA GLU A 16 7.95 33.23 -1.91
C GLU A 16 7.03 32.56 -2.94
N LEU A 17 5.71 32.65 -2.75
CA LEU A 17 4.72 32.14 -3.70
C LEU A 17 4.83 32.83 -5.07
N LEU A 18 4.87 34.17 -5.08
CA LEU A 18 5.02 34.95 -6.31
C LEU A 18 6.36 34.69 -7.00
N ARG A 19 7.43 34.57 -6.22
CA ARG A 19 8.76 34.22 -6.74
C ARG A 19 8.75 32.84 -7.37
N THR A 20 8.25 31.82 -6.67
CA THR A 20 8.22 30.43 -7.16
C THR A 20 7.54 30.32 -8.52
N LEU A 21 6.39 31.01 -8.69
CA LEU A 21 5.66 31.07 -9.95
C LEU A 21 6.44 31.78 -11.06
N SER A 22 7.25 32.79 -10.73
CA SER A 22 8.08 33.52 -11.70
C SER A 22 9.40 32.83 -12.02
N THR A 23 9.96 32.06 -11.09
CA THR A 23 11.27 31.37 -11.25
C THR A 23 11.15 30.01 -11.92
N MET A 24 9.95 29.40 -11.92
CA MET A 24 9.67 28.29 -12.82
C MET A 24 9.76 28.82 -14.26
N GLY A 25 10.90 28.60 -14.92
CA GLY A 25 11.06 28.94 -16.33
C GLY A 25 9.93 28.32 -17.16
N ARG A 26 9.62 28.94 -18.31
CA ARG A 26 8.55 28.49 -19.23
C ARG A 26 8.62 27.01 -19.63
N GLY A 27 9.77 26.35 -19.45
CA GLY A 27 9.94 24.91 -19.70
C GLY A 27 9.59 23.97 -18.53
N VAL A 28 9.68 24.40 -17.27
CA VAL A 28 9.52 23.49 -16.11
C VAL A 28 8.06 23.42 -15.63
N LEU A 29 7.36 24.55 -15.64
CA LEU A 29 5.94 24.63 -15.25
C LEU A 29 5.04 23.66 -16.04
N PRO A 30 5.09 23.59 -17.39
CA PRO A 30 4.26 22.65 -18.13
C PRO A 30 4.61 21.19 -17.88
N VAL A 31 5.89 20.88 -17.59
CA VAL A 31 6.30 19.52 -17.20
C VAL A 31 5.73 19.17 -15.82
N ALA A 32 5.81 20.08 -14.85
CA ALA A 32 5.23 19.90 -13.52
C ALA A 32 3.71 19.67 -13.60
N ILE A 33 3.00 20.46 -14.40
CA ILE A 33 1.56 20.33 -14.61
C ILE A 33 1.22 19.00 -15.31
N THR A 34 1.92 18.65 -16.39
CA THR A 34 1.72 17.38 -17.11
C THR A 34 1.94 16.20 -16.18
N LEU A 35 2.99 16.25 -15.36
CA LEU A 35 3.33 15.17 -14.44
C LEU A 35 2.30 15.07 -13.30
N PHE A 36 1.80 16.20 -12.80
CA PHE A 36 0.69 16.23 -11.85
C PHE A 36 -0.61 15.66 -12.45
N ILE A 37 -0.93 16.00 -13.70
CA ILE A 37 -2.08 15.43 -14.42
C ILE A 37 -1.91 13.92 -14.57
N LEU A 38 -0.73 13.45 -14.96
CA LEU A 38 -0.45 12.02 -15.12
C LEU A 38 -0.61 11.29 -13.78
N LEU A 39 -0.11 11.87 -12.69
CA LEU A 39 -0.30 11.33 -11.36
C LEU A 39 -1.79 11.27 -10.95
N VAL A 40 -2.53 12.35 -11.17
CA VAL A 40 -3.98 12.41 -10.90
C VAL A 40 -4.73 11.39 -11.74
N ALA A 41 -4.38 11.24 -13.01
CA ALA A 41 -4.96 10.24 -13.89
C ALA A 41 -4.64 8.82 -13.41
N ALA A 42 -3.39 8.54 -13.02
CA ALA A 42 -2.99 7.24 -12.46
C ALA A 42 -3.76 6.94 -11.16
N SER A 43 -3.87 7.91 -10.25
CA SER A 43 -4.63 7.79 -9.00
C SER A 43 -6.13 7.57 -9.26
N GLY A 44 -6.73 8.30 -10.20
CA GLY A 44 -8.13 8.12 -10.59
C GLY A 44 -8.42 6.76 -11.21
N LEU A 45 -7.50 6.27 -12.08
CA LEU A 45 -7.57 4.94 -12.65
C LEU A 45 -7.49 3.85 -11.57
N THR A 46 -6.63 4.02 -10.56
CA THR A 46 -6.56 3.07 -9.44
C THR A 46 -7.82 3.06 -8.58
N ALA A 47 -8.48 4.22 -8.41
CA ALA A 47 -9.62 4.38 -7.53
C ALA A 47 -10.94 3.88 -8.12
N GLN A 48 -11.16 4.11 -9.42
CA GLN A 48 -12.40 3.70 -10.10
C GLN A 48 -12.39 2.24 -10.52
N SER A 49 -11.20 1.73 -10.83
CA SER A 49 -11.08 0.39 -11.40
C SER A 49 -10.73 -0.62 -10.32
N GLY A 50 -10.09 -0.25 -9.21
CA GLY A 50 -9.17 -1.22 -8.58
C GLY A 50 -8.07 -1.57 -9.58
N LEU A 51 -6.92 -2.07 -9.15
CA LEU A 51 -5.85 -2.33 -10.11
C LEU A 51 -6.14 -3.64 -10.89
N HIS A 52 -7.08 -3.62 -11.85
CA HIS A 52 -7.40 -4.70 -12.79
C HIS A 52 -6.27 -4.99 -13.80
N ILE A 53 -5.00 -4.79 -13.41
CA ILE A 53 -3.85 -5.28 -14.19
C ILE A 53 -3.94 -6.79 -14.38
N GLN A 54 -4.67 -7.47 -13.50
CA GLN A 54 -4.85 -8.90 -13.50
C GLN A 54 -6.10 -9.38 -14.24
N ASP A 55 -6.89 -8.48 -14.84
CA ASP A 55 -8.13 -8.88 -15.49
C ASP A 55 -7.93 -9.54 -16.84
N GLY A 56 -8.75 -10.55 -17.10
CA GLY A 56 -8.73 -11.32 -18.33
C GLY A 56 -7.37 -11.92 -18.68
N ILE A 57 -6.51 -12.18 -17.68
CA ILE A 57 -5.25 -12.88 -17.92
C ILE A 57 -5.54 -14.27 -18.48
N TYR A 58 -6.51 -14.99 -17.92
CA TYR A 58 -6.75 -16.39 -18.23
C TYR A 58 -8.00 -16.56 -19.10
N ARG A 59 -7.90 -17.37 -20.16
CA ARG A 59 -9.03 -17.73 -21.01
C ARG A 59 -9.56 -19.08 -20.56
N LEU A 60 -10.80 -19.11 -20.10
CA LEU A 60 -11.48 -20.31 -19.61
C LEU A 60 -12.63 -20.67 -20.54
N GLY A 61 -12.62 -21.88 -21.10
CA GLY A 61 -13.79 -22.45 -21.76
C GLY A 61 -14.60 -23.31 -20.78
N THR A 62 -15.93 -23.28 -20.81
CA THR A 62 -16.75 -24.17 -19.99
C THR A 62 -18.03 -24.60 -20.69
N ASP A 63 -18.41 -25.87 -20.58
CA ASP A 63 -19.75 -26.37 -20.97
C ASP A 63 -20.74 -26.36 -19.78
N ASN A 64 -20.24 -26.02 -18.59
CA ASN A 64 -20.98 -25.95 -17.34
C ASN A 64 -21.32 -24.48 -17.02
N VAL A 65 -22.58 -24.11 -17.25
CA VAL A 65 -23.07 -22.73 -17.07
C VAL A 65 -22.94 -22.25 -15.62
N PRO A 66 -23.42 -22.99 -14.59
CA PRO A 66 -23.25 -22.58 -13.19
C PRO A 66 -21.78 -22.34 -12.79
N ALA A 67 -20.87 -23.22 -13.20
CA ALA A 67 -19.45 -23.05 -12.91
C ALA A 67 -18.89 -21.80 -13.60
N GLY A 68 -19.31 -21.54 -14.84
CA GLY A 68 -18.93 -20.35 -15.58
C GLY A 68 -19.36 -19.05 -14.92
N GLU A 69 -20.58 -18.99 -14.39
CA GLU A 69 -21.11 -17.80 -13.70
C GLU A 69 -20.31 -17.47 -12.44
N VAL A 70 -20.00 -18.47 -11.60
CA VAL A 70 -19.20 -18.28 -10.39
C VAL A 70 -17.78 -17.82 -10.72
N ILE A 71 -17.15 -18.39 -11.75
CA ILE A 71 -15.78 -18.03 -12.11
C ILE A 71 -15.73 -16.65 -12.79
N ALA A 72 -16.79 -16.24 -13.48
CA ALA A 72 -16.88 -14.93 -14.11
C ALA A 72 -16.94 -13.76 -13.10
N GLU A 73 -17.23 -14.04 -11.81
CA GLU A 73 -17.10 -13.04 -10.75
C GLU A 73 -15.64 -12.67 -10.45
N ASP A 74 -14.68 -13.54 -10.79
CA ASP A 74 -13.25 -13.25 -10.66
C ASP A 74 -12.73 -12.61 -11.97
N GLY A 75 -12.40 -11.32 -11.89
CA GLY A 75 -11.94 -10.52 -13.03
C GLY A 75 -10.74 -11.11 -13.78
N ARG A 76 -9.96 -12.02 -13.18
CA ARG A 76 -8.81 -12.67 -13.83
C ARG A 76 -9.20 -13.59 -14.98
N PHE A 77 -10.44 -14.08 -15.02
CA PHE A 77 -10.90 -15.05 -16.00
C PHE A 77 -11.80 -14.41 -17.07
N MET A 78 -11.43 -14.59 -18.34
CA MET A 78 -12.35 -14.45 -19.46
C MET A 78 -13.05 -15.79 -19.69
N VAL A 79 -14.31 -15.88 -19.28
CA VAL A 79 -15.11 -17.10 -19.38
C VAL A 79 -15.87 -17.16 -20.70
N PHE A 80 -15.71 -18.28 -21.42
CA PHE A 80 -16.40 -18.58 -22.67
C PHE A 80 -17.27 -19.83 -22.47
N ILE A 81 -18.58 -19.66 -22.59
CA ILE A 81 -19.54 -20.74 -22.46
C ILE A 81 -19.88 -21.26 -23.86
N ASP A 82 -19.54 -22.51 -24.16
CA ASP A 82 -19.81 -23.13 -25.46
C ASP A 82 -20.06 -24.65 -25.30
N SER A 83 -20.55 -25.29 -26.36
CA SER A 83 -20.78 -26.72 -26.37
C SER A 83 -19.46 -27.50 -26.24
N ARG A 84 -19.53 -28.68 -25.61
CA ARG A 84 -18.39 -29.59 -25.45
C ARG A 84 -17.64 -29.84 -26.77
N ALA A 85 -18.35 -29.98 -27.89
CA ALA A 85 -17.75 -30.20 -29.19
C ALA A 85 -16.95 -28.97 -29.69
N SER A 86 -17.49 -27.76 -29.50
CA SER A 86 -16.82 -26.51 -29.87
C SER A 86 -15.55 -26.27 -29.04
N LEU A 87 -15.63 -26.55 -27.73
CA LEU A 87 -14.51 -26.35 -26.80
C LEU A 87 -13.34 -27.30 -27.08
N LEU A 88 -13.65 -28.56 -27.43
CA LEU A 88 -12.62 -29.53 -27.84
C LEU A 88 -11.95 -29.14 -29.17
N ASN A 89 -12.73 -28.62 -30.13
CA ASN A 89 -12.18 -28.17 -31.42
C ASN A 89 -11.32 -26.91 -31.29
N THR A 90 -11.57 -26.08 -30.27
CA THR A 90 -10.89 -24.79 -30.05
C THR A 90 -10.04 -24.79 -28.78
N TRP A 91 -9.64 -25.97 -28.30
CA TRP A 91 -8.90 -26.17 -27.05
C TRP A 91 -7.63 -25.30 -26.99
N ASP A 92 -6.90 -25.18 -28.10
CA ASP A 92 -5.66 -24.40 -28.20
C ASP A 92 -5.83 -22.90 -27.97
N SER A 93 -7.07 -22.39 -27.95
CA SER A 93 -7.36 -20.98 -27.70
C SER A 93 -7.56 -20.64 -26.21
N TYR A 94 -7.72 -21.66 -25.37
CA TYR A 94 -7.98 -21.54 -23.93
C TYR A 94 -6.75 -21.93 -23.10
N ASP A 95 -6.65 -21.37 -21.91
CA ASP A 95 -5.63 -21.76 -20.91
C ASP A 95 -6.16 -22.90 -20.02
N LEU A 96 -7.49 -22.95 -19.84
CA LEU A 96 -8.25 -23.97 -19.10
C LEU A 96 -9.55 -24.28 -19.84
N VAL A 97 -10.00 -25.54 -19.80
CA VAL A 97 -11.38 -25.89 -20.20
C VAL A 97 -12.02 -26.79 -19.14
N ILE A 98 -13.23 -26.45 -18.74
CA ILE A 98 -14.06 -27.26 -17.85
C ILE A 98 -15.08 -28.00 -18.69
N LEU A 99 -15.08 -29.32 -18.60
CA LEU A 99 -16.02 -30.20 -19.26
C LEU A 99 -16.78 -31.02 -18.22
N GLY A 100 -18.00 -30.61 -17.90
CA GLY A 100 -18.83 -31.15 -16.83
C GLY A 100 -18.20 -30.88 -15.46
N SER A 101 -17.55 -31.90 -14.90
CA SER A 101 -16.83 -31.86 -13.61
C SER A 101 -15.32 -32.00 -13.76
N GLU A 102 -14.81 -32.17 -14.98
CA GLU A 102 -13.39 -32.37 -15.23
C GLU A 102 -12.77 -31.05 -15.71
N VAL A 103 -11.61 -30.73 -15.14
CA VAL A 103 -10.81 -29.56 -15.52
C VAL A 103 -9.64 -30.04 -16.35
N TYR A 104 -9.56 -29.53 -17.57
CA TYR A 104 -8.45 -29.76 -18.48
C TYR A 104 -7.58 -28.50 -18.47
N VAL A 105 -6.27 -28.69 -18.27
CA VAL A 105 -5.28 -27.61 -18.18
C VAL A 105 -4.35 -27.66 -19.37
N ARG A 106 -4.07 -26.50 -19.97
CA ARG A 106 -3.05 -26.41 -21.02
C ARG A 106 -1.66 -26.51 -20.40
N ASP A 107 -0.81 -27.39 -20.93
CA ASP A 107 0.56 -27.57 -20.45
C ASP A 107 1.48 -26.40 -20.85
N THR A 108 1.28 -25.27 -20.18
CA THR A 108 2.02 -24.02 -20.32
C THR A 108 2.12 -23.38 -18.95
N GLU A 109 3.16 -22.55 -18.71
CA GLU A 109 3.26 -21.80 -17.44
C GLU A 109 1.99 -21.00 -17.14
N LYS A 110 1.38 -20.42 -18.18
CA LYS A 110 0.13 -19.67 -18.08
C LYS A 110 -1.06 -20.55 -17.70
N GLY A 111 -1.19 -21.75 -18.29
CA GLY A 111 -2.25 -22.71 -17.94
C GLY A 111 -2.14 -23.24 -16.51
N HIS A 112 -0.92 -23.55 -16.06
CA HIS A 112 -0.67 -23.95 -14.66
C HIS A 112 -0.97 -22.81 -13.67
N ALA A 113 -0.58 -21.57 -13.99
CA ALA A 113 -0.93 -20.39 -13.19
C ALA A 113 -2.45 -20.12 -13.17
N ALA A 114 -3.13 -20.40 -14.29
CA ALA A 114 -4.58 -20.32 -14.37
C ALA A 114 -5.24 -21.36 -13.45
N LEU A 115 -4.73 -22.60 -13.41
CA LEU A 115 -5.23 -23.64 -12.50
C LEU A 115 -5.10 -23.21 -11.04
N THR A 116 -3.94 -22.72 -10.62
CA THR A 116 -3.75 -22.21 -9.25
C THR A 116 -4.70 -21.06 -8.93
N SER A 117 -4.98 -20.20 -9.91
CA SER A 117 -5.95 -19.11 -9.75
C SER A 117 -7.38 -19.64 -9.63
N LEU A 118 -7.73 -20.72 -10.34
CA LEU A 118 -9.02 -21.39 -10.27
C LEU A 118 -9.23 -22.11 -8.93
N GLU A 119 -8.18 -22.73 -8.39
CA GLU A 119 -8.18 -23.31 -7.04
C GLU A 119 -8.54 -22.25 -5.99
N GLN A 120 -7.99 -21.03 -6.10
CA GLN A 120 -8.34 -19.92 -5.20
C GLN A 120 -9.81 -19.48 -5.32
N VAL A 121 -10.35 -19.44 -6.55
CA VAL A 121 -11.78 -19.15 -6.77
C VAL A 121 -12.64 -20.22 -6.10
N PHE A 122 -12.28 -21.49 -6.31
CA PHE A 122 -12.98 -22.62 -5.71
C PHE A 122 -12.91 -22.61 -4.18
N GLU A 123 -11.75 -22.31 -3.60
CA GLU A 123 -11.58 -22.16 -2.15
C GLU A 123 -12.45 -21.05 -1.57
N ARG A 124 -12.54 -19.90 -2.26
CA ARG A 124 -13.39 -18.78 -1.87
C ARG A 124 -14.87 -19.14 -1.95
N TYR A 125 -15.29 -19.77 -3.04
CA TYR A 125 -16.67 -20.25 -3.20
C TYR A 125 -17.04 -21.29 -2.15
N SER A 126 -16.15 -22.26 -1.90
CA SER A 126 -16.35 -23.29 -0.87
C SER A 126 -16.46 -22.67 0.52
N ALA A 127 -15.64 -21.66 0.83
CA ALA A 127 -15.76 -20.92 2.07
C ALA A 127 -17.11 -20.19 2.17
N PHE A 128 -17.56 -19.53 1.11
CA PHE A 128 -18.88 -18.88 1.09
C PHE A 128 -20.03 -19.86 1.33
N MET A 129 -19.97 -21.06 0.77
CA MET A 129 -20.96 -22.10 1.02
C MET A 129 -20.88 -22.65 2.45
N ASN A 130 -19.68 -22.92 2.95
CA ASN A 130 -19.46 -23.42 4.32
C ASN A 130 -19.96 -22.47 5.41
N VAL A 131 -19.94 -21.15 5.18
CA VAL A 131 -20.50 -20.16 6.10
C VAL A 131 -22.02 -20.29 6.24
N GLN A 132 -22.71 -20.75 5.19
CA GLN A 132 -24.16 -20.93 5.18
C GLN A 132 -24.62 -22.23 5.83
N GLU A 133 -23.71 -23.16 6.10
CA GLU A 133 -24.04 -24.43 6.74
C GLU A 133 -24.59 -24.22 8.16
N PRO A 134 -25.63 -24.96 8.59
CA PRO A 134 -26.20 -24.83 9.93
C PRO A 134 -25.17 -25.12 11.04
N ASP A 135 -24.34 -26.14 10.85
CA ASP A 135 -23.26 -26.51 11.76
C ASP A 135 -21.92 -25.96 11.27
N LEU A 136 -21.57 -24.78 11.80
CA LEU A 136 -20.34 -24.08 11.43
C LEU A 136 -19.07 -24.82 11.87
N TYR A 137 -19.14 -25.65 12.92
CA TYR A 137 -17.98 -26.41 13.41
C TYR A 137 -17.74 -27.69 12.62
N ALA A 138 -18.79 -28.27 12.04
CA ALA A 138 -18.64 -29.32 11.03
C ALA A 138 -18.05 -28.74 9.73
N ALA A 139 -18.50 -27.55 9.32
CA ALA A 139 -18.02 -26.88 8.11
C ALA A 139 -16.56 -26.37 8.23
N TYR A 140 -16.18 -25.88 9.41
CA TYR A 140 -14.82 -25.45 9.73
C TYR A 140 -14.29 -26.23 10.94
N PRO A 141 -13.60 -27.37 10.72
CA PRO A 141 -13.10 -28.19 11.81
C PRO A 141 -11.87 -27.56 12.51
N LEU A 142 -11.16 -26.66 11.84
CA LEU A 142 -9.92 -26.06 12.34
C LEU A 142 -10.06 -24.55 12.49
N TRP A 143 -9.80 -24.07 13.70
CA TRP A 143 -9.81 -22.65 14.06
C TRP A 143 -8.45 -22.26 14.60
N ILE A 144 -7.86 -21.23 13.99
CA ILE A 144 -6.49 -20.84 14.30
C ILE A 144 -6.53 -19.52 15.04
N ASN A 145 -6.00 -19.53 16.26
CA ASN A 145 -5.69 -18.33 17.01
C ASN A 145 -4.18 -18.05 16.86
N ARG A 146 -3.82 -16.88 16.33
CA ARG A 146 -2.42 -16.49 16.18
C ARG A 146 -1.96 -15.76 17.43
N ILE A 147 -0.88 -16.24 18.04
CA ILE A 147 -0.19 -15.57 19.12
C ILE A 147 1.14 -15.07 18.55
N TYR A 148 1.28 -13.76 18.42
CA TYR A 148 2.53 -13.16 17.98
C TYR A 148 3.53 -13.15 19.13
N GLU A 149 4.53 -14.03 19.06
CA GLU A 149 5.66 -14.00 19.98
C GLU A 149 6.77 -13.13 19.41
N ARG A 150 7.42 -12.35 20.28
CA ARG A 150 8.61 -11.59 19.89
C ARG A 150 9.72 -12.60 19.60
N SER A 151 10.21 -12.61 18.36
CA SER A 151 11.40 -13.38 18.01
C SER A 151 12.54 -13.02 18.97
N THR A 152 13.02 -14.01 19.72
CA THR A 152 14.16 -13.89 20.64
C THR A 152 15.50 -13.97 19.92
N ILE A 153 15.48 -14.04 18.57
CA ILE A 153 16.68 -13.97 17.75
C ILE A 153 17.22 -12.55 17.85
N ASP A 154 18.27 -12.38 18.66
CA ASP A 154 19.02 -11.14 18.76
C ASP A 154 19.88 -10.97 17.50
N PHE A 155 19.46 -10.07 16.60
CA PHE A 155 20.17 -9.76 15.37
C PHE A 155 21.44 -8.90 15.59
N SER A 156 21.86 -8.68 16.84
CA SER A 156 23.06 -7.91 17.21
C SER A 156 24.36 -8.44 16.58
N ALA A 157 24.40 -9.69 16.11
CA ALA A 157 25.55 -10.29 15.45
C ALA A 157 25.78 -9.87 13.98
N THR A 158 24.87 -9.08 13.37
CA THR A 158 25.00 -8.68 11.95
C THR A 158 25.94 -7.50 11.69
N GLN A 159 26.50 -6.86 12.72
CA GLN A 159 27.48 -5.77 12.55
C GLN A 159 28.78 -6.19 11.85
N SER A 160 29.10 -7.49 11.76
CA SER A 160 30.29 -8.02 11.09
C SER A 160 30.07 -8.46 9.63
N GLY A 161 28.87 -8.30 9.07
CA GLY A 161 28.56 -8.69 7.68
C GLY A 161 28.56 -10.21 7.44
N GLN A 162 28.56 -11.01 8.49
CA GLN A 162 28.54 -12.47 8.38
C GLN A 162 27.08 -12.96 8.33
N GLN A 163 26.69 -13.56 7.22
CA GLN A 163 25.34 -14.09 7.02
C GLN A 163 25.20 -15.39 7.85
N ILE A 164 24.53 -15.30 9.00
CA ILE A 164 24.19 -16.47 9.81
C ILE A 164 22.85 -17.00 9.33
N SER A 165 22.86 -17.95 8.40
CA SER A 165 21.65 -18.70 8.08
C SER A 165 21.36 -19.69 9.21
N PRO A 166 20.11 -19.83 9.68
CA PRO A 166 19.74 -20.95 10.53
C PRO A 166 20.16 -22.24 9.81
N ILE A 167 20.92 -23.09 10.49
CA ILE A 167 21.20 -24.43 9.99
C ILE A 167 19.83 -25.12 9.87
N PRO A 168 19.43 -25.63 8.69
CA PRO A 168 18.18 -26.35 8.56
C PRO A 168 18.21 -27.56 9.49
N GLN A 169 17.48 -27.51 10.61
CA GLN A 169 17.24 -28.69 11.42
C GLN A 169 16.35 -29.61 10.60
N ARG A 170 16.91 -30.76 10.18
CA ARG A 170 16.16 -31.82 9.50
C ARG A 170 15.30 -32.62 10.48
N ASP A 171 15.61 -32.53 11.77
CA ASP A 171 14.90 -33.23 12.83
C ASP A 171 13.77 -32.36 13.39
N ALA A 172 12.66 -33.00 13.77
CA ALA A 172 11.57 -32.32 14.42
C ALA A 172 12.08 -31.63 15.70
N PRO A 173 11.69 -30.38 15.98
CA PRO A 173 12.13 -29.69 17.18
C PRO A 173 11.67 -30.46 18.43
N GLU A 174 12.64 -30.94 19.22
CA GLU A 174 12.36 -31.53 20.52
C GLU A 174 12.05 -30.41 21.53
N PRO A 175 10.99 -30.55 22.34
CA PRO A 175 10.67 -29.57 23.38
C PRO A 175 11.86 -29.40 24.33
N ARG A 176 12.29 -28.16 24.56
CA ARG A 176 13.28 -27.87 25.61
C ARG A 176 12.56 -27.67 26.94
N GLY A 177 12.94 -28.47 27.93
CA GLY A 177 12.43 -28.38 29.30
C GLY A 177 11.42 -29.48 29.63
N ASP A 178 10.95 -29.47 30.87
CA ASP A 178 10.01 -30.47 31.36
C ASP A 178 8.65 -30.31 30.66
N VAL A 179 8.09 -31.44 30.21
CA VAL A 179 6.76 -31.47 29.61
C VAL A 179 5.73 -31.17 30.68
N VAL A 180 5.28 -29.92 30.74
CA VAL A 180 4.18 -29.53 31.63
C VAL A 180 2.87 -30.02 31.01
N PRO A 181 2.10 -30.89 31.69
CA PRO A 181 0.80 -31.31 31.19
C PRO A 181 -0.15 -30.10 31.21
N VAL A 182 -0.35 -29.51 30.04
CA VAL A 182 -1.40 -28.51 29.84
C VAL A 182 -2.72 -29.25 29.80
N ALA A 183 -3.65 -28.89 30.68
CA ALA A 183 -4.98 -29.45 30.67
C ALA A 183 -5.60 -29.27 29.28
N THR A 184 -6.17 -30.34 28.72
CA THR A 184 -6.92 -30.25 27.47
C THR A 184 -7.94 -29.13 27.62
N PRO A 185 -7.93 -28.11 26.75
CA PRO A 185 -8.91 -27.04 26.81
C PRO A 185 -10.31 -27.67 26.81
N LYS A 186 -11.23 -27.15 27.63
CA LYS A 186 -12.63 -27.57 27.52
C LYS A 186 -13.06 -27.36 26.07
N ALA A 187 -13.75 -28.35 25.49
CA ALA A 187 -14.42 -28.24 24.19
C ALA A 187 -15.63 -27.29 24.29
N THR A 188 -15.38 -26.08 24.74
CA THR A 188 -16.35 -25.00 24.78
C THR A 188 -15.78 -23.98 23.83
N VAL A 189 -16.30 -23.97 22.61
CA VAL A 189 -16.03 -22.85 21.72
C VAL A 189 -16.64 -21.63 22.41
N PRO A 190 -15.85 -20.60 22.75
CA PRO A 190 -16.31 -19.51 23.63
C PRO A 190 -17.28 -18.54 22.94
N TYR A 191 -17.71 -18.83 21.70
CA TYR A 191 -18.50 -17.94 20.87
C TYR A 191 -19.74 -18.63 20.32
N GLU A 192 -20.85 -17.90 20.32
CA GLU A 192 -22.08 -18.31 19.65
C GLU A 192 -21.82 -18.44 18.12
N PRO A 193 -22.30 -19.51 17.46
CA PRO A 193 -22.08 -19.72 16.03
C PRO A 193 -22.47 -18.53 15.14
N ASP A 194 -23.51 -17.78 15.53
CA ASP A 194 -24.00 -16.63 14.78
C ASP A 194 -23.04 -15.43 14.84
N GLN A 195 -22.36 -15.22 15.96
CA GLN A 195 -21.33 -14.17 16.07
C GLN A 195 -20.13 -14.50 15.19
N LEU A 196 -19.71 -15.77 15.19
CA LEU A 196 -18.61 -16.25 14.38
C LEU A 196 -18.93 -16.17 12.88
N ARG A 197 -20.16 -16.53 12.49
CA ARG A 197 -20.67 -16.38 11.13
C ARG A 197 -20.65 -14.91 10.67
N ALA A 198 -21.05 -13.98 11.54
CA ALA A 198 -21.00 -12.56 11.25
C ALA A 198 -19.56 -12.04 11.08
N GLU A 199 -18.61 -12.52 11.89
CA GLU A 199 -17.20 -12.14 11.79
C GLU A 199 -16.51 -12.68 10.54
N ILE A 200 -16.78 -13.93 10.15
CA ILE A 200 -16.28 -14.51 8.89
C ILE A 200 -16.84 -13.76 7.69
N SER A 201 -18.16 -13.49 7.68
CA SER A 201 -18.82 -12.75 6.60
C SER A 201 -18.27 -11.33 6.49
N ARG A 202 -18.04 -10.67 7.62
CA ARG A 202 -17.43 -9.33 7.66
C ARG A 202 -16.01 -9.35 7.11
N THR A 203 -15.20 -10.34 7.49
CA THR A 203 -13.81 -10.47 7.02
C THR A 203 -13.75 -10.83 5.54
N ALA A 204 -14.68 -11.64 5.03
CA ALA A 204 -14.79 -12.00 3.62
C ALA A 204 -15.28 -10.83 2.75
N ALA A 205 -16.16 -9.97 3.29
CA ALA A 205 -16.71 -8.80 2.60
C ALA A 205 -15.83 -7.54 2.73
N GLN A 206 -14.87 -7.53 3.65
CA GLN A 206 -14.01 -6.37 3.88
C GLN A 206 -12.96 -6.30 2.77
N ASP A 207 -13.20 -5.38 1.84
CA ASP A 207 -12.31 -5.07 0.73
C ASP A 207 -10.88 -4.84 1.24
N ASP A 208 -9.99 -5.67 0.72
CA ASP A 208 -8.66 -5.97 1.27
C ASP A 208 -7.67 -4.81 1.03
N THR A 209 -8.08 -3.74 0.35
CA THR A 209 -7.18 -2.67 -0.08
C THR A 209 -6.77 -1.70 1.03
N ILE A 210 -7.63 -1.39 2.01
CA ILE A 210 -7.36 -0.35 3.03
C ILE A 210 -7.15 -0.94 4.44
N SER A 211 -7.80 -2.07 4.76
CA SER A 211 -7.67 -2.73 6.07
C SER A 211 -6.27 -3.31 6.31
N ARG A 212 -5.55 -3.70 5.23
CA ARG A 212 -4.15 -4.16 5.25
C ARG A 212 -3.18 -3.11 5.83
N TYR A 213 -3.45 -1.82 5.68
CA TYR A 213 -2.57 -0.74 6.20
C TYR A 213 -2.89 -0.34 7.64
N SER A 214 -4.17 -0.39 8.00
CA SER A 214 -4.61 -0.10 9.35
C SER A 214 -4.19 -1.20 10.33
N GLN A 215 -4.02 -2.46 9.91
CA GLN A 215 -3.67 -3.56 10.82
C GLN A 215 -2.21 -3.51 11.31
N VAL A 216 -1.32 -2.81 10.60
CA VAL A 216 0.08 -2.63 11.04
C VAL A 216 0.22 -1.51 12.08
N ILE A 217 -0.74 -0.57 12.14
CA ILE A 217 -0.66 0.64 12.99
C ILE A 217 -1.79 0.70 14.05
N GLY A 218 -2.92 0.07 13.80
CA GLY A 218 -4.05 -0.05 14.70
C GLY A 218 -3.96 -1.31 15.53
N GLN A 219 -4.09 -1.17 16.85
CA GLN A 219 -4.35 -2.29 17.77
C GLN A 219 -5.32 -3.27 17.12
N GLU A 220 -4.85 -4.48 16.85
CA GLU A 220 -5.71 -5.64 16.69
C GLU A 220 -6.69 -5.59 17.86
N SER A 221 -7.99 -5.46 17.54
CA SER A 221 -9.02 -5.44 18.57
C SER A 221 -8.82 -6.69 19.44
N GLY A 222 -8.65 -6.49 20.74
CA GLY A 222 -8.19 -7.50 21.71
C GLY A 222 -9.12 -8.71 21.92
N SER A 223 -9.97 -9.05 20.97
CA SER A 223 -10.57 -10.38 20.84
C SER A 223 -9.73 -11.16 19.84
N GLY A 224 -8.99 -12.18 20.30
CA GLY A 224 -8.31 -13.11 19.40
C GLY A 224 -9.29 -13.61 18.35
N SER A 225 -9.12 -13.16 17.11
CA SER A 225 -10.03 -13.43 16.01
C SER A 225 -9.67 -14.80 15.46
N PHE A 226 -10.53 -15.79 15.74
CA PHE A 226 -10.37 -17.13 15.21
C PHE A 226 -10.50 -17.07 13.68
N ARG A 227 -9.42 -17.42 12.99
CA ARG A 227 -9.38 -17.42 11.54
C ARG A 227 -9.46 -18.82 10.98
N THR A 228 -10.10 -18.95 9.82
CA THR A 228 -10.05 -20.18 9.02
C THR A 228 -8.71 -20.25 8.28
N PRO A 229 -8.24 -21.44 7.88
CA PRO A 229 -6.95 -21.59 7.19
C PRO A 229 -6.80 -20.67 5.95
N ASN A 230 -7.88 -20.46 5.19
CA ASN A 230 -7.85 -19.63 3.97
C ASN A 230 -7.68 -18.13 4.27
N GLN A 231 -7.97 -17.69 5.51
CA GLN A 231 -7.80 -16.30 5.96
C GLN A 231 -6.37 -16.00 6.46
N LEU A 232 -5.46 -16.98 6.38
CA LEU A 232 -4.08 -16.87 6.85
C LEU A 232 -3.09 -16.47 5.76
N ALA A 233 -3.55 -16.29 4.52
CA ALA A 233 -2.72 -15.90 3.38
C ALA A 233 -1.90 -14.64 3.70
N PRO A 234 -0.59 -14.62 3.36
CA PRO A 234 0.25 -13.47 3.63
C PRO A 234 -0.22 -12.29 2.77
N PRO A 235 -0.45 -11.10 3.35
CA PRO A 235 -0.83 -9.93 2.56
C PRO A 235 0.35 -9.53 1.66
N LEU A 236 0.16 -9.57 0.34
CA LEU A 236 1.14 -9.07 -0.63
C LEU A 236 1.10 -7.54 -0.66
N PRO A 237 2.24 -6.83 -0.51
CA PRO A 237 2.26 -5.38 -0.28
C PRO A 237 2.22 -4.52 -1.56
N PHE A 238 1.81 -5.05 -2.71
CA PHE A 238 1.92 -4.32 -3.98
C PHE A 238 1.05 -3.07 -4.03
N ASP A 239 -0.21 -3.18 -3.62
CA ASP A 239 -1.14 -2.04 -3.58
C ASP A 239 -0.66 -0.96 -2.61
N SER A 240 0.01 -1.38 -1.54
CA SER A 240 0.57 -0.52 -0.49
C SER A 240 1.65 0.36 -1.05
N ILE A 241 2.57 -0.25 -1.79
CA ILE A 241 3.71 0.41 -2.39
C ILE A 241 3.21 1.46 -3.40
N ILE A 242 2.19 1.11 -4.19
CA ILE A 242 1.61 2.03 -5.18
C ILE A 242 0.92 3.20 -4.47
N LEU A 243 0.09 2.94 -3.46
CA LEU A 243 -0.59 3.99 -2.70
C LEU A 243 0.42 4.93 -2.03
N ILE A 244 1.42 4.37 -1.36
CA ILE A 244 2.52 5.14 -0.76
C ILE A 244 3.24 5.96 -1.81
N PHE A 245 3.54 5.39 -2.98
CA PHE A 245 4.20 6.08 -4.08
C PHE A 245 3.38 7.28 -4.59
N VAL A 246 2.07 7.11 -4.78
CA VAL A 246 1.15 8.18 -5.21
C VAL A 246 1.17 9.37 -4.24
N PHE A 247 1.28 9.13 -2.93
CA PHE A 247 1.36 10.18 -1.93
C PHE A 247 2.77 10.76 -1.74
N ILE A 248 3.82 9.93 -1.74
CA ILE A 248 5.20 10.38 -1.50
C ILE A 248 5.75 11.17 -2.69
N PHE A 249 5.44 10.74 -3.91
CA PHE A 249 6.02 11.34 -5.12
C PHE A 249 5.74 12.87 -5.23
N PRO A 250 4.51 13.37 -5.02
CA PRO A 250 4.24 14.81 -4.97
C PRO A 250 4.95 15.57 -3.86
N LEU A 251 5.07 14.95 -2.70
CA LEU A 251 5.75 15.55 -1.56
C LEU A 251 7.23 15.71 -1.87
N TYR A 252 7.86 14.67 -2.42
CA TYR A 252 9.23 14.74 -2.91
C TYR A 252 9.41 15.83 -3.98
N PHE A 253 8.53 15.86 -4.97
CA PHE A 253 8.59 16.85 -6.05
C PHE A 253 8.42 18.29 -5.54
N THR A 254 7.46 18.53 -4.65
CA THR A 254 7.25 19.86 -4.06
C THR A 254 8.43 20.27 -3.18
N SER A 255 9.02 19.31 -2.47
CA SER A 255 10.21 19.49 -1.64
C SER A 255 11.42 19.93 -2.48
N GLN A 256 11.57 19.45 -3.73
CA GLN A 256 12.61 19.92 -4.66
C GLN A 256 12.56 21.43 -4.93
N PHE A 257 11.36 22.01 -5.06
CA PHE A 257 11.24 23.45 -5.28
C PHE A 257 11.67 24.24 -4.05
N PHE A 258 11.35 23.75 -2.86
CA PHE A 258 11.83 24.36 -1.63
C PHE A 258 13.36 24.27 -1.51
N MET A 259 13.94 23.11 -1.83
CA MET A 259 15.40 22.93 -1.90
C MET A 259 16.05 23.93 -2.87
N MET A 260 15.50 24.04 -4.08
CA MET A 260 15.98 24.97 -5.10
C MET A 260 15.84 26.43 -4.67
N SER A 261 14.76 26.80 -3.97
CA SER A 261 14.57 28.15 -3.45
C SER A 261 15.68 28.54 -2.47
N ILE A 262 15.94 27.68 -1.47
CA ILE A 262 17.01 27.89 -0.48
C ILE A 262 18.38 27.95 -1.14
N MET A 263 18.65 27.03 -2.07
CA MET A 263 19.91 26.98 -2.82
C MET A 263 20.15 28.27 -3.63
N ASN A 264 19.17 28.70 -4.42
CA ASN A 264 19.29 29.88 -5.28
C ASN A 264 19.57 31.13 -4.45
N GLU A 265 18.89 31.26 -3.32
CA GLU A 265 19.10 32.38 -2.40
C GLU A 265 20.51 32.43 -1.83
N ARG A 266 21.09 31.26 -1.53
CA ARG A 266 22.45 31.15 -1.03
C ARG A 266 23.49 31.44 -2.13
N ILE A 267 23.33 30.83 -3.31
CA ILE A 267 24.26 31.02 -4.44
C ILE A 267 24.25 32.48 -4.90
N GLU A 268 23.09 33.11 -4.98
CA GLU A 268 22.94 34.50 -5.43
C GLU A 268 23.17 35.54 -4.32
N ARG A 269 23.60 35.11 -3.11
CA ARG A 269 23.81 35.96 -1.92
C ARG A 269 22.60 36.82 -1.50
N ARG A 270 21.39 36.48 -1.97
CA ARG A 270 20.17 37.21 -1.60
C ARG A 270 19.75 36.97 -0.15
N GLY A 271 20.21 35.88 0.45
CA GLY A 271 19.96 35.57 1.85
C GLY A 271 20.57 36.58 2.82
N GLU A 272 21.69 37.22 2.46
CA GLU A 272 22.33 38.26 3.28
C GLU A 272 21.42 39.49 3.45
N ILE A 273 20.71 39.86 2.38
CA ILE A 273 19.77 41.00 2.38
C ILE A 273 18.56 40.70 3.28
N LEU A 274 18.06 39.47 3.26
CA LEU A 274 16.93 39.05 4.09
C LEU A 274 17.27 38.98 5.58
N LEU A 275 18.53 38.68 5.93
CA LEU A 275 19.01 38.69 7.31
C LEU A 275 19.29 40.10 7.85
N SER A 276 19.51 41.08 6.96
CA SER A 276 19.64 42.50 7.34
C SER A 276 18.29 43.18 7.60
N ALA A 277 17.19 42.58 7.14
CA ALA A 277 15.85 43.05 7.43
C ALA A 277 15.49 42.81 8.91
N PRO A 278 14.63 43.65 9.53
CA PRO A 278 14.21 43.51 10.92
C PRO A 278 13.19 42.36 11.11
N TYR A 279 13.53 41.16 10.66
CA TYR A 279 12.71 39.94 10.75
C TYR A 279 13.40 38.88 11.59
N HIS A 280 12.61 38.10 12.33
CA HIS A 280 13.15 37.00 13.10
C HIS A 280 13.62 35.86 12.17
N PRO A 281 14.78 35.22 12.39
CA PRO A 281 15.28 34.16 11.49
C PRO A 281 14.29 33.01 11.29
N SER A 282 13.61 32.57 12.36
CA SER A 282 12.58 31.54 12.26
C SER A 282 11.34 31.98 11.47
N ALA A 283 10.99 33.27 11.46
CA ALA A 283 9.87 33.78 10.66
C ALA A 283 10.18 33.70 9.16
N ILE A 284 11.44 33.89 8.77
CA ILE A 284 11.88 33.75 7.38
C ILE A 284 11.79 32.29 6.95
N ILE A 285 12.33 31.37 7.76
CA ILE A 285 12.31 29.94 7.47
C ILE A 285 10.87 29.43 7.36
N ILE A 286 10.03 29.70 8.37
CA ILE A 286 8.63 29.27 8.39
C ILE A 286 7.84 29.93 7.25
N GLY A 287 8.06 31.23 7.02
CA GLY A 287 7.43 31.95 5.91
C GLY A 287 7.75 31.34 4.55
N LYS A 288 8.99 30.90 4.33
CA LYS A 288 9.38 30.22 3.08
C LYS A 288 8.82 28.81 2.98
N ALA A 289 8.78 28.05 4.08
CA ALA A 289 8.24 26.70 4.08
C ALA A 289 6.72 26.65 3.91
N LEU A 290 6.00 27.68 4.40
CA LEU A 290 4.54 27.75 4.41
C LEU A 290 3.87 27.54 3.03
N PRO A 291 4.25 28.21 1.93
CA PRO A 291 3.63 27.99 0.63
C PRO A 291 3.79 26.54 0.13
N TYR A 292 4.95 25.92 0.37
CA TYR A 292 5.19 24.53 0.00
C TYR A 292 4.40 23.56 0.88
N PHE A 293 4.29 23.84 2.19
CA PHE A 293 3.43 23.10 3.10
C PHE A 293 1.96 23.12 2.65
N VAL A 294 1.43 24.31 2.34
CA VAL A 294 0.04 24.46 1.88
C VAL A 294 -0.16 23.74 0.55
N MET A 295 0.79 23.83 -0.38
CA MET A 295 0.74 23.11 -1.65
C MET A 295 0.74 21.59 -1.46
N MET A 296 1.62 21.06 -0.61
CA MET A 296 1.67 19.64 -0.29
C MET A 296 0.35 19.15 0.32
N VAL A 297 -0.20 19.86 1.30
CA VAL A 297 -1.50 19.54 1.91
C VAL A 297 -2.63 19.59 0.87
N ALA A 298 -2.65 20.60 0.01
CA ALA A 298 -3.67 20.73 -1.04
C ALA A 298 -3.60 19.56 -2.04
N ILE A 299 -2.40 19.20 -2.50
CA ILE A 299 -2.21 18.05 -3.39
C ILE A 299 -2.64 16.75 -2.71
N SER A 300 -2.22 16.53 -1.46
CA SER A 300 -2.65 15.35 -0.70
C SER A 300 -4.17 15.27 -0.53
N LEU A 301 -4.84 16.39 -0.25
CA LEU A 301 -6.30 16.44 -0.17
C LEU A 301 -6.97 16.12 -1.51
N ILE A 302 -6.44 16.64 -2.62
CA ILE A 302 -6.94 16.33 -3.96
C ILE A 302 -6.82 14.83 -4.23
N LEU A 303 -5.67 14.22 -3.92
CA LEU A 303 -5.45 12.79 -4.09
C LEU A 303 -6.35 11.93 -3.19
N ILE A 304 -6.59 12.37 -1.94
CA ILE A 304 -7.54 11.71 -1.03
C ILE A 304 -8.95 11.69 -1.62
N VAL A 305 -9.41 12.83 -2.15
CA VAL A 305 -10.74 12.95 -2.76
C VAL A 305 -10.85 12.08 -4.02
N ILE A 306 -9.85 12.11 -4.90
CA ILE A 306 -9.84 11.28 -6.12
C ILE A 306 -9.81 9.78 -5.77
N SER A 307 -9.06 9.42 -4.74
CA SER A 307 -8.89 8.03 -4.34
C SER A 307 -10.05 7.51 -3.47
N SER A 308 -11.07 8.33 -3.20
CA SER A 308 -12.18 8.01 -2.30
C SER A 308 -11.73 7.59 -0.88
N LEU A 309 -10.59 8.12 -0.42
CA LEU A 309 -10.09 7.88 0.94
C LEU A 309 -10.80 8.77 1.97
N PRO A 310 -10.91 8.32 3.23
CA PRO A 310 -11.43 9.16 4.30
C PRO A 310 -10.50 10.36 4.53
N VAL A 311 -11.08 11.54 4.78
CA VAL A 311 -10.33 12.80 4.98
C VAL A 311 -9.34 12.68 6.15
N ASN A 312 -9.64 11.84 7.15
CA ASN A 312 -8.76 11.55 8.29
C ASN A 312 -7.37 11.01 7.89
N THR A 313 -7.21 10.48 6.67
CA THR A 313 -5.93 10.02 6.12
C THR A 313 -4.90 11.16 6.02
N ILE A 314 -5.32 12.43 6.02
CA ILE A 314 -4.38 13.56 6.00
C ILE A 314 -3.53 13.65 7.28
N LEU A 315 -4.05 13.19 8.42
CA LEU A 315 -3.41 13.35 9.73
C LEU A 315 -2.02 12.69 9.81
N PRO A 316 -1.84 11.42 9.40
CA PRO A 316 -0.51 10.81 9.33
C PRO A 316 0.40 11.43 8.24
N LEU A 317 -0.13 12.13 7.24
CA LEU A 317 0.68 12.81 6.22
C LEU A 317 1.33 14.09 6.74
N ILE A 318 0.73 14.78 7.73
CA ILE A 318 1.29 16.01 8.29
C ILE A 318 2.74 15.85 8.81
N PRO A 319 3.06 14.87 9.68
CA PRO A 319 4.44 14.68 10.13
C PRO A 319 5.39 14.31 8.97
N VAL A 320 4.91 13.58 7.96
CA VAL A 320 5.68 13.25 6.76
C VAL A 320 6.01 14.51 5.95
N ILE A 321 5.03 15.40 5.76
CA ILE A 321 5.24 16.70 5.11
C ILE A 321 6.30 17.52 5.84
N PHE A 322 6.23 17.58 7.18
CA PHE A 322 7.26 18.26 7.98
C PHE A 322 8.64 17.62 7.80
N PHE A 323 8.73 16.30 7.75
CA PHE A 323 9.98 15.59 7.47
C PHE A 323 10.55 15.98 6.10
N PHE A 324 9.75 15.97 5.04
CA PHE A 324 10.19 16.38 3.70
C PHE A 324 10.67 17.83 3.66
N LEU A 325 9.98 18.76 4.34
CA LEU A 325 10.38 20.16 4.41
C LEU A 325 11.64 20.37 5.23
N ALA A 326 11.78 19.67 6.37
CA ALA A 326 12.98 19.74 7.20
C ALA A 326 14.21 19.20 6.44
N SER A 327 14.07 18.05 5.80
CA SER A 327 15.12 17.46 4.96
C SER A 327 15.50 18.38 3.80
N ALA A 328 14.53 18.98 3.12
CA ALA A 328 14.79 19.96 2.07
C ALA A 328 15.54 21.20 2.53
N LEU A 329 15.20 21.71 3.72
CA LEU A 329 15.90 22.84 4.30
C LEU A 329 17.38 22.48 4.56
N VAL A 330 17.63 21.33 5.17
CA VAL A 330 18.99 20.85 5.46
C VAL A 330 19.78 20.65 4.18
N ILE A 331 19.22 19.95 3.19
CA ILE A 331 19.88 19.67 1.90
C ILE A 331 20.15 20.98 1.13
N GLY A 332 19.17 21.88 1.07
CA GLY A 332 19.31 23.18 0.41
C GLY A 332 20.38 24.07 1.06
N MET A 333 20.56 23.98 2.37
CA MET A 333 21.63 24.68 3.08
C MET A 333 23.01 24.05 2.84
N LEU A 334 23.11 22.72 2.82
CA LEU A 334 24.39 22.00 2.75
C LEU A 334 25.00 21.94 1.34
N ALA A 335 24.17 21.70 0.32
CA ALA A 335 24.67 21.45 -1.03
C ALA A 335 25.33 22.70 -1.61
N ARG A 336 26.57 22.63 -2.13
CA ARG A 336 27.32 23.82 -2.59
C ARG A 336 27.06 24.20 -4.04
N SER A 337 26.53 23.27 -4.83
CA SER A 337 26.21 23.44 -6.25
C SER A 337 24.93 22.69 -6.61
N PHE A 338 24.35 22.97 -7.79
CA PHE A 338 23.19 22.23 -8.29
C PHE A 338 23.48 20.73 -8.50
N LYS A 339 24.71 20.37 -8.87
CA LYS A 339 25.12 18.96 -9.00
C LYS A 339 25.11 18.26 -7.64
N GLU A 340 25.62 18.93 -6.60
CA GLU A 340 25.59 18.40 -5.23
C GLU A 340 24.16 18.34 -4.68
N LEU A 341 23.29 19.30 -5.04
CA LEU A 341 21.89 19.31 -4.63
C LEU A 341 21.17 18.06 -5.13
N SER A 342 21.30 17.74 -6.42
CA SER A 342 20.70 16.54 -7.00
C SER A 342 21.27 15.26 -6.37
N PHE A 343 22.58 15.21 -6.09
CA PHE A 343 23.20 14.06 -5.43
C PHE A 343 22.67 13.85 -4.00
N LEU A 344 22.69 14.89 -3.17
CA LEU A 344 22.19 14.84 -1.79
C LEU A 344 20.71 14.52 -1.72
N SER A 345 19.92 15.07 -2.65
CA SER A 345 18.49 14.78 -2.75
C SER A 345 18.21 13.31 -3.06
N ILE A 346 18.93 12.71 -4.02
CA ILE A 346 18.76 11.30 -4.36
C ILE A 346 19.16 10.43 -3.16
N PHE A 347 20.29 10.72 -2.53
CA PHE A 347 20.78 9.99 -1.36
C PHE A 347 19.78 10.00 -0.20
N PHE A 348 19.23 11.16 0.14
CA PHE A 348 18.20 11.30 1.18
C PHE A 348 16.82 10.76 0.77
N SER A 349 16.57 10.57 -0.53
CA SER A 349 15.34 9.94 -1.01
C SER A 349 15.40 8.41 -0.97
N THR A 350 16.61 7.85 -0.99
CA THR A 350 16.83 6.39 -0.90
C THR A 350 16.92 5.87 0.52
N ILE A 351 17.19 6.74 1.49
CA ILE A 351 17.17 6.47 2.93
C ILE A 351 15.76 6.75 3.44
#